data_AF-A0AAF0EPI2-F1
#
_entry.id   AF-A0AAF0EPI2-F1
#
_cell.length_a   1.000
_cell.length_b   1.000
_cell.length_c   1.000
_cell.angle_alpha   90.00
_cell.angle_beta   90.00
_cell.angle_gamma   90.00
#
_symmetry.space_group_name_H-M   'P 1'
#
loop_
_entity.id
_entity.type
_entity.pdbx_description
1 polymer ?
#
loop_
_entity_poly.entity_id
_entity_poly.type
_entity_poly.pdbx_seq_one_letter_code
_entity_poly.pdbx_strand_id
1 'polypeptide(L)'
;MPAEDACLDITVQHRGATYEIRISSAASLLDLQQEVYALTRVQPAHQKLLAPLASQRMAQAIRSGKAESTMLQDLGLHTPLRLTVIGAISTEVEQMQRHEAQAQRLHQPRSLHPSLLRDAKPRSTATPQTLVFGRCEVHPSTWPSSDVYAHVLRYLERLASDPAILSLCRSHGYRVGVLTELLPHEHPELLGLNENRGQRILLRVRTDAADGMRDYATTRRVLLHELAHNEVRGFADQIDGHPPAFKILNSQLNQEVLAWEQAQARGTHVLS
;
A
#
# COMPACT_ATOMS: atom_id res chain seq x y z
N MET A 1 -33.82 44.96 37.61
CA MET A 1 -34.11 44.55 36.22
C MET A 1 -33.14 43.42 35.90
N PRO A 2 -33.55 42.15 35.90
CA PRO A 2 -32.65 41.05 35.59
C PRO A 2 -32.26 41.15 34.10
N ALA A 3 -30.98 40.98 33.81
CA ALA A 3 -30.47 40.94 32.44
C ALA A 3 -31.13 39.76 31.71
N GLU A 4 -31.69 40.01 30.52
CA GLU A 4 -32.15 38.94 29.64
C GLU A 4 -30.95 38.07 29.30
N ASP A 5 -30.94 36.82 29.78
CA ASP A 5 -29.95 35.83 29.40
C ASP A 5 -30.04 35.62 27.89
N ALA A 6 -29.11 36.22 27.13
CA ALA A 6 -29.09 36.08 25.69
C ALA A 6 -28.80 34.62 25.33
N CYS A 7 -29.81 33.92 24.83
CA CYS A 7 -29.72 32.53 24.38
C CYS A 7 -29.23 32.44 22.94
N LEU A 8 -28.38 31.45 22.66
CA LEU A 8 -27.90 31.10 21.34
C LEU A 8 -28.66 29.87 20.82
N ASP A 9 -29.37 30.05 19.70
CA ASP A 9 -29.91 28.95 18.90
C ASP A 9 -28.82 28.37 17.99
N ILE A 10 -28.45 27.12 18.25
CA ILE A 10 -27.38 26.40 17.56
C ILE A 10 -27.94 25.15 16.88
N THR A 11 -27.77 25.05 15.56
CA THR A 11 -28.06 23.86 14.77
C THR A 11 -26.82 23.00 14.67
N VAL A 12 -26.83 21.84 15.34
CA VAL A 12 -25.73 20.88 15.37
C VAL A 12 -25.92 19.78 14.34
N GLN A 13 -24.93 19.57 13.48
CA GLN A 13 -24.91 18.50 12.47
C GLN A 13 -23.85 17.46 12.81
N HIS A 14 -24.25 16.19 12.92
CA HIS A 14 -23.35 15.05 13.14
C HIS A 14 -23.82 13.88 12.27
N ARG A 15 -22.93 13.35 11.42
CA ARG A 15 -23.19 12.17 10.55
C ARG A 15 -24.51 12.21 9.76
N GLY A 16 -24.91 13.39 9.30
CA GLY A 16 -26.15 13.60 8.54
C GLY A 16 -27.40 13.82 9.41
N ALA A 17 -27.34 13.60 10.72
CA ALA A 17 -28.38 13.98 11.66
C ALA A 17 -28.22 15.45 12.07
N THR A 18 -29.35 16.13 12.26
CA THR A 18 -29.39 17.54 12.71
C THR A 18 -30.11 17.63 14.04
N TYR A 19 -29.51 18.36 14.98
CA TYR A 19 -30.03 18.59 16.32
C TYR A 19 -30.10 20.10 16.57
N GLU A 20 -31.06 20.55 17.36
CA GLU A 20 -31.19 21.95 17.75
C GLU A 20 -30.91 22.08 19.25
N ILE A 21 -30.01 22.98 19.60
CA ILE A 21 -29.60 23.25 20.99
C ILE A 21 -29.82 24.73 21.28
N ARG A 22 -30.36 25.02 22.46
CA ARG A 22 -30.38 26.37 23.02
C ARG A 22 -29.47 26.44 24.22
N ILE A 23 -28.47 27.31 24.17
CA ILE A 23 -27.50 27.48 25.24
C ILE A 23 -27.35 28.97 25.56
N SER A 24 -27.13 29.31 26.83
CA SER A 24 -26.85 30.70 27.21
C SER A 24 -25.54 31.18 26.57
N SER A 25 -25.51 32.41 26.08
CA SER A 25 -24.29 33.05 25.56
C SER A 25 -23.22 33.27 26.64
N ALA A 26 -23.63 33.27 27.91
CA ALA A 26 -22.75 33.34 29.08
C ALA A 26 -22.17 31.96 29.47
N ALA A 27 -22.57 30.87 28.80
CA ALA A 27 -22.02 29.55 29.05
C ALA A 27 -20.59 29.42 28.49
N SER A 28 -19.84 28.46 29.04
CA SER A 28 -18.48 28.16 28.58
C SER A 28 -18.49 27.27 27.33
N LEU A 29 -17.35 27.21 26.64
CA LEU A 29 -17.16 26.26 25.54
C LEU A 29 -17.26 24.80 26.03
N LEU A 30 -16.88 24.51 27.27
CA LEU A 30 -17.04 23.17 27.86
C LEU A 30 -18.51 22.79 27.99
N ASP A 31 -19.38 23.71 28.44
CA ASP A 31 -20.82 23.45 28.57
C ASP A 31 -21.43 23.11 27.21
N LEU A 32 -21.01 23.82 26.15
CA LEU A 32 -21.41 23.49 24.78
C LEU A 32 -20.92 22.08 24.37
N GLN A 33 -19.69 21.71 24.71
CA GLN A 33 -19.17 20.36 24.42
C GLN A 33 -19.94 19.27 25.19
N GLN A 34 -20.39 19.56 26.40
CA GLN A 34 -21.21 18.64 27.22
C GLN A 34 -22.61 18.46 26.64
N GLU A 35 -23.26 19.53 26.19
CA GLU A 35 -24.56 19.45 25.51
C GLU A 35 -24.46 18.70 24.17
N VAL A 36 -23.39 18.96 23.40
CA VAL A 36 -23.09 18.21 22.18
C VAL A 36 -22.84 16.72 22.50
N TYR A 37 -22.17 16.40 23.61
CA TYR A 37 -21.96 15.02 24.04
C TYR A 37 -23.27 14.32 24.41
N ALA A 38 -24.19 15.01 25.08
CA ALA A 38 -25.49 14.43 25.44
C ALA A 38 -26.29 13.96 24.22
N LEU A 39 -26.20 14.71 23.11
CA LEU A 39 -26.93 14.42 21.87
C LEU A 39 -26.17 13.48 20.91
N THR A 40 -24.87 13.70 20.72
CA THR A 40 -24.07 12.98 19.70
C THR A 40 -23.28 11.81 20.26
N ARG A 41 -23.17 11.69 21.60
CA ARG A 41 -22.38 10.66 22.32
C ARG A 41 -20.88 10.64 21.98
N VAL A 42 -20.38 11.72 21.36
CA VAL A 42 -18.97 11.95 21.07
C VAL A 42 -18.32 12.63 22.27
N GLN A 43 -17.29 12.03 22.88
CA GLN A 43 -16.61 12.61 24.05
C GLN A 43 -16.08 14.02 23.77
N PRO A 44 -16.17 14.99 24.71
CA PRO A 44 -15.61 16.34 24.55
C PRO A 44 -14.16 16.36 24.07
N ALA A 45 -13.33 15.43 24.56
CA ALA A 45 -11.92 15.29 24.16
C ALA A 45 -11.73 14.93 22.67
N HIS A 46 -12.72 14.29 22.06
CA HIS A 46 -12.69 13.82 20.67
C HIS A 46 -13.64 14.60 19.75
N GLN A 47 -14.25 15.69 20.25
CA GLN A 47 -15.14 16.55 19.49
C GLN A 47 -14.33 17.60 18.72
N LYS A 48 -14.42 17.55 17.39
CA LYS A 48 -14.00 18.65 16.53
C LYS A 48 -15.22 19.47 16.13
N LEU A 49 -15.36 20.63 16.77
CA LEU A 49 -16.43 21.59 16.53
C LEU A 49 -16.06 22.52 15.36
N LEU A 50 -16.89 22.56 14.32
CA LEU A 50 -16.70 23.40 13.14
C LEU A 50 -17.86 24.38 13.01
N ALA A 51 -17.54 25.68 13.05
CA ALA A 51 -18.44 26.80 12.81
C ALA A 51 -17.87 27.72 11.72
N PRO A 52 -18.67 28.20 10.74
CA PRO A 52 -18.18 28.93 9.56
C PRO A 52 -17.23 30.12 9.84
N LEU A 53 -17.38 30.79 10.98
CA LEU A 53 -16.60 32.00 11.33
C LEU A 53 -15.85 31.90 12.67
N ALA A 54 -15.98 30.77 13.37
CA ALA A 54 -15.42 30.58 14.71
C ALA A 54 -14.66 29.26 14.89
N SER A 55 -14.58 28.41 13.86
CA SER A 55 -13.87 27.12 13.89
C SER A 55 -12.44 27.25 14.42
N GLN A 56 -11.66 28.24 13.94
CA GLN A 56 -10.26 28.39 14.33
C GLN A 56 -10.10 28.79 15.81
N ARG A 57 -10.96 29.69 16.30
CA ARG A 57 -10.93 30.18 17.69
C ARG A 57 -11.38 29.10 18.66
N MET A 58 -12.49 28.40 18.36
CA MET A 58 -12.94 27.24 19.13
C MET A 58 -11.86 26.16 19.18
N ALA A 59 -11.27 25.80 18.05
CA ALA A 59 -10.25 24.77 17.99
C ALA A 59 -8.96 25.18 18.72
N GLN A 60 -8.62 26.47 18.74
CA GLN A 60 -7.49 26.99 19.52
C GLN A 60 -7.77 26.95 21.03
N ALA A 61 -8.97 27.32 21.47
CA ALA A 61 -9.39 27.23 22.88
C ALA A 61 -9.36 25.77 23.39
N ILE A 62 -9.86 24.83 22.58
CA ILE A 62 -9.84 23.39 22.90
C ILE A 62 -8.40 22.86 22.95
N ARG A 63 -7.55 23.16 21.95
CA ARG A 63 -6.15 22.71 21.94
C ARG A 63 -5.30 23.30 23.06
N SER A 64 -5.60 24.52 23.50
CA SER A 64 -4.87 25.20 24.58
C SER A 64 -5.37 24.83 25.97
N GLY A 65 -6.36 23.93 26.09
CA GLY A 65 -6.93 23.52 27.39
C GLY A 65 -7.73 24.62 28.09
N LYS A 66 -8.10 25.71 27.38
CA LYS A 66 -8.82 26.86 27.92
C LYS A 66 -10.34 26.81 27.69
N ALA A 67 -10.88 25.64 27.36
CA ALA A 67 -12.29 25.46 27.03
C ALA A 67 -13.22 25.87 28.20
N GLU A 68 -12.80 25.63 29.45
CA GLU A 68 -13.56 26.02 30.65
C GLU A 68 -13.61 27.55 30.88
N SER A 69 -12.55 28.25 30.50
CA SER A 69 -12.39 29.69 30.74
C SER A 69 -12.85 30.55 29.53
N THR A 70 -13.20 29.92 28.41
CA THR A 70 -13.59 30.63 27.19
C THR A 70 -15.12 30.69 27.11
N MET A 71 -15.69 31.88 27.25
CA MET A 71 -17.13 32.08 27.14
C MET A 71 -17.58 32.10 25.66
N LEU A 72 -18.80 31.66 25.39
CA LEU A 72 -19.33 31.60 24.02
C LEU A 72 -19.47 32.99 23.38
N GLN A 73 -19.76 34.02 24.18
CA GLN A 73 -19.78 35.42 23.75
C GLN A 73 -18.42 35.91 23.20
N ASP A 74 -17.31 35.48 23.81
CA ASP A 74 -15.95 35.92 23.44
C ASP A 74 -15.49 35.31 22.11
N LEU A 75 -16.16 34.25 21.68
CA LEU A 75 -15.92 33.58 20.41
C LEU A 75 -16.59 34.31 19.23
N GLY A 76 -17.45 35.30 19.48
CA GLY A 76 -18.17 36.07 18.47
C GLY A 76 -19.24 35.24 17.76
N LEU A 77 -19.94 34.38 18.51
CA LEU A 77 -21.01 33.54 18.00
C LEU A 77 -22.31 34.34 17.95
N HIS A 78 -22.93 34.37 16.77
CA HIS A 78 -24.22 35.03 16.55
C HIS A 78 -25.24 33.98 16.10
N THR A 79 -26.50 34.19 16.49
CA THR A 79 -27.62 33.35 16.06
C THR A 79 -28.13 33.75 14.67
N PRO A 80 -28.63 32.81 13.86
CA PRO A 80 -28.57 31.35 14.04
C PRO A 80 -27.19 30.77 13.69
N LEU A 81 -26.65 29.89 14.54
CA LEU A 81 -25.33 29.27 14.34
C LEU A 81 -25.45 27.84 13.82
N ARG A 82 -24.74 27.52 12.73
CA ARG A 82 -24.57 26.14 12.26
C ARG A 82 -23.26 25.56 12.77
N LEU A 83 -23.34 24.48 13.52
CA LEU A 83 -22.21 23.78 14.12
C LEU A 83 -22.12 22.37 13.55
N THR A 84 -21.02 22.02 12.90
CA THR A 84 -20.75 20.63 12.50
C THR A 84 -19.84 19.97 13.51
N VAL A 85 -20.27 18.83 14.04
CA VAL A 85 -19.51 18.05 15.01
C VAL A 85 -18.90 16.87 14.27
N ILE A 86 -17.58 16.74 14.36
CA ILE A 86 -16.85 15.59 13.84
C ILE A 86 -16.22 14.86 15.01
N GLY A 87 -16.54 13.58 15.15
CA GLY A 87 -15.93 12.69 16.12
C GLY A 87 -16.58 11.32 16.12
N ALA A 88 -15.82 10.33 16.58
CA ALA A 88 -16.30 8.96 16.75
C ALA A 88 -17.13 8.84 18.04
N ILE A 89 -18.14 7.98 18.01
CA ILE A 89 -18.96 7.71 19.19
C ILE A 89 -18.11 6.89 20.17
N SER A 90 -18.28 7.11 21.47
CA SER A 90 -17.51 6.44 22.52
C SER A 90 -17.50 4.90 22.37
N THR A 91 -18.65 4.33 22.01
CA THR A 91 -18.82 2.88 21.80
C THR A 91 -18.00 2.35 20.62
N GLU A 92 -17.84 3.12 19.55
CA GLU A 92 -17.04 2.74 18.38
C GLU A 92 -15.55 2.78 18.69
N VAL A 93 -15.11 3.79 19.45
CA VAL A 93 -13.72 3.91 19.91
C VAL A 93 -13.35 2.72 20.78
N GLU A 94 -14.22 2.32 21.71
CA GLU A 94 -13.98 1.15 22.56
C GLU A 94 -13.95 -0.16 21.75
N GLN A 95 -14.84 -0.34 20.78
CA GLN A 95 -14.84 -1.53 19.92
C GLN A 95 -13.54 -1.63 19.11
N MET A 96 -13.08 -0.51 18.55
CA MET A 96 -11.82 -0.45 17.81
C MET A 96 -10.62 -0.79 18.69
N GLN A 97 -10.55 -0.21 19.89
CA GLN A 97 -9.49 -0.51 20.86
C GLN A 97 -9.48 -1.98 21.28
N ARG A 98 -10.66 -2.60 21.49
CA ARG A 98 -10.75 -4.05 21.79
C ARG A 98 -10.22 -4.89 20.63
N HIS A 99 -10.56 -4.53 19.39
CA HIS A 99 -10.10 -5.24 18.20
C HIS A 99 -8.58 -5.13 18.02
N GLU A 100 -8.02 -3.93 18.21
CA GLU A 100 -6.57 -3.71 18.18
C GLU A 100 -5.86 -4.50 19.29
N ALA A 101 -6.37 -4.48 20.52
CA ALA A 101 -5.80 -5.23 21.63
C ALA A 101 -5.83 -6.76 21.38
N GLN A 102 -6.89 -7.27 20.76
CA GLN A 102 -6.98 -8.67 20.37
C GLN A 102 -5.97 -9.02 19.27
N ALA A 103 -5.85 -8.20 18.23
CA ALA A 103 -4.88 -8.39 17.16
C ALA A 103 -3.43 -8.36 17.69
N GLN A 104 -3.12 -7.42 18.58
CA GLN A 104 -1.81 -7.33 19.23
C GLN A 104 -1.49 -8.58 20.06
N ARG A 105 -2.47 -9.13 20.80
CA ARG A 105 -2.29 -10.39 21.56
C ARG A 105 -2.00 -11.58 20.65
N LEU A 106 -2.67 -11.67 19.50
CA LEU A 106 -2.45 -12.74 18.54
C LEU A 106 -1.09 -12.63 17.85
N HIS A 107 -0.62 -11.39 17.61
CA HIS A 107 0.63 -11.10 16.93
C HIS A 107 1.82 -10.97 17.89
N GLN A 108 1.58 -11.12 19.20
CA GLN A 108 2.66 -11.06 20.18
C GLN A 108 3.57 -12.29 19.99
N PRO A 109 4.90 -12.11 19.90
CA PRO A 109 5.81 -13.23 19.80
C PRO A 109 5.65 -14.12 21.02
N ARG A 110 5.27 -15.38 20.80
CA ARG A 110 5.16 -16.37 21.88
C ARG A 110 6.55 -16.59 22.47
N SER A 111 6.77 -16.12 23.70
CA SER A 111 7.94 -16.47 24.47
C SER A 111 7.83 -17.95 24.86
N LEU A 112 8.39 -18.82 24.02
CA LEU A 112 8.50 -20.25 24.33
C LEU A 112 9.40 -20.40 25.56
N HIS A 113 8.94 -21.18 26.54
CA HIS A 113 9.69 -21.42 27.77
C HIS A 113 11.06 -22.07 27.44
N PRO A 114 12.18 -21.66 28.07
CA PRO A 114 13.52 -22.17 27.75
C PRO A 114 13.67 -23.70 27.86
N SER A 115 12.80 -24.38 28.63
CA SER A 115 12.80 -25.84 28.72
C SER A 115 12.32 -26.54 27.44
N LEU A 116 11.53 -25.87 26.59
CA LEU A 116 11.08 -26.40 25.30
C LEU A 116 12.16 -26.28 24.21
N LEU A 117 13.19 -25.46 24.47
CA LEU A 117 14.31 -25.21 23.54
C LEU A 117 15.54 -26.09 23.85
N ARG A 118 15.53 -26.82 24.98
CA ARG A 118 16.72 -27.48 25.53
C ARG A 118 17.18 -28.69 24.71
N ASP A 119 16.26 -29.33 23.99
CA ASP A 119 16.53 -30.49 23.12
C ASP A 119 16.17 -30.25 21.64
N ALA A 120 15.75 -29.03 21.31
CA ALA A 120 15.50 -28.63 19.94
C ALA A 120 16.85 -28.40 19.25
N LYS A 121 17.41 -29.45 18.64
CA LYS A 121 18.47 -29.25 17.63
C LYS A 121 17.91 -28.26 16.60
N PRO A 122 18.56 -27.12 16.34
CA PRO A 122 18.17 -26.28 15.21
C PRO A 122 18.39 -27.12 13.97
N ARG A 123 17.31 -27.74 13.48
CA ARG A 123 17.28 -28.27 12.13
C ARG A 123 17.51 -27.02 11.30
N SER A 124 18.61 -27.00 10.55
CA SER A 124 18.77 -26.06 9.45
C SER A 124 17.62 -26.35 8.50
N THR A 125 16.46 -25.74 8.77
CA THR A 125 15.50 -25.44 7.73
C THR A 125 16.28 -24.46 6.88
N ALA A 126 16.79 -24.94 5.75
CA ALA A 126 17.29 -24.09 4.68
C ALA A 126 16.43 -22.84 4.70
N THR A 127 17.05 -21.68 4.94
CA THR A 127 16.41 -20.36 4.89
C THR A 127 15.35 -20.47 3.83
N PRO A 128 14.02 -20.36 4.14
CA PRO A 128 13.00 -20.64 3.14
C PRO A 128 13.39 -19.78 1.96
N GLN A 129 13.88 -20.43 0.89
CA GLN A 129 14.48 -19.70 -0.22
C GLN A 129 13.28 -18.99 -0.79
N THR A 130 13.12 -17.72 -0.41
CA THR A 130 11.92 -16.99 -0.73
C THR A 130 11.89 -16.96 -2.25
N LEU A 131 10.90 -17.62 -2.83
CA LEU A 131 10.84 -17.82 -4.26
C LEU A 131 10.92 -16.44 -4.93
N VAL A 132 11.90 -16.27 -5.81
CA VAL A 132 12.08 -15.03 -6.57
C VAL A 132 10.90 -14.87 -7.53
N PHE A 133 10.52 -15.96 -8.20
CA PHE A 133 9.35 -16.07 -9.06
C PHE A 133 8.29 -16.94 -8.37
N GLY A 134 7.07 -16.44 -8.24
CA GLY A 134 5.95 -17.13 -7.59
C GLY A 134 5.34 -18.22 -8.47
N ARG A 135 4.53 -17.83 -9.47
CA ARG A 135 3.87 -18.74 -10.41
C ARG A 135 4.22 -18.40 -11.86
N CYS A 136 4.36 -19.43 -12.70
CA CYS A 136 4.38 -19.29 -14.15
C CYS A 136 3.00 -19.67 -14.69
N GLU A 137 2.37 -18.75 -15.42
CA GLU A 137 1.02 -18.94 -15.95
C GLU A 137 1.03 -18.73 -17.47
N VAL A 138 0.31 -19.58 -18.21
CA VAL A 138 0.11 -19.39 -19.65
C VAL A 138 -1.12 -18.50 -19.85
N HIS A 139 -1.20 -17.78 -20.96
CA HIS A 139 -2.35 -16.90 -21.20
C HIS A 139 -3.66 -17.71 -21.22
N PRO A 140 -4.75 -17.22 -20.58
CA PRO A 140 -6.01 -17.95 -20.47
C PRO A 140 -6.67 -18.34 -21.81
N SER A 141 -6.36 -17.62 -22.90
CA SER A 141 -6.87 -17.96 -24.24
C SER A 141 -6.21 -19.21 -24.84
N THR A 142 -5.09 -19.65 -24.27
CA THR A 142 -4.38 -20.85 -24.71
C THR A 142 -4.93 -22.06 -23.98
N TRP A 143 -5.51 -23.00 -24.72
CA TRP A 143 -6.10 -24.20 -24.14
C TRP A 143 -5.04 -25.09 -23.46
N PRO A 144 -5.26 -25.54 -22.20
CA PRO A 144 -4.29 -26.36 -21.45
C PRO A 144 -3.84 -27.66 -22.13
N SER A 145 -4.71 -28.26 -22.95
CA SER A 145 -4.41 -29.50 -23.66
C SER A 145 -3.62 -29.32 -24.96
N SER A 146 -3.27 -28.08 -25.32
CA SER A 146 -2.51 -27.80 -26.56
C SER A 146 -1.01 -27.95 -26.36
N ASP A 147 -0.29 -28.40 -27.39
CA ASP A 147 1.18 -28.46 -27.37
C ASP A 147 1.81 -27.07 -27.14
N VAL A 148 1.15 -26.02 -27.66
CA VAL A 148 1.58 -24.63 -27.47
C VAL A 148 1.59 -24.25 -25.99
N TYR A 149 0.57 -24.66 -25.23
CA TYR A 149 0.52 -24.41 -23.78
C TYR A 149 1.76 -24.98 -23.07
N ALA A 150 2.09 -26.25 -23.35
CA ALA A 150 3.25 -26.91 -22.74
C ALA A 150 4.57 -26.23 -23.13
N HIS A 151 4.71 -25.80 -24.39
CA HIS A 151 5.89 -25.07 -24.86
C HIS A 151 6.06 -23.71 -24.18
N VAL A 152 4.97 -22.94 -24.04
CA VAL A 152 4.99 -21.64 -23.37
C VAL A 152 5.30 -21.79 -21.89
N LEU A 153 4.63 -22.70 -21.19
CA LEU A 153 4.86 -22.92 -19.77
C LEU A 153 6.33 -23.28 -19.51
N ARG A 154 6.88 -24.23 -20.26
CA ARG A 154 8.29 -24.62 -20.17
C ARG A 154 9.24 -23.47 -20.46
N TYR A 155 8.90 -22.58 -21.38
CA TYR A 155 9.71 -21.40 -21.69
C TYR A 155 9.72 -20.40 -20.53
N LEU A 156 8.55 -20.13 -19.93
CA LEU A 156 8.42 -19.26 -18.76
C LEU A 156 9.12 -19.85 -17.53
N GLU A 157 8.97 -21.15 -17.28
CA GLU A 157 9.66 -21.87 -16.20
C GLU A 157 11.17 -21.83 -16.39
N ARG A 158 11.66 -21.96 -17.64
CA ARG A 158 13.09 -21.82 -17.95
C ARG A 158 13.61 -20.42 -17.61
N LEU A 159 12.85 -19.37 -17.92
CA LEU A 159 13.22 -17.99 -17.52
C LEU A 159 13.20 -17.82 -16.00
N ALA A 160 12.17 -18.32 -15.33
CA ALA A 160 12.02 -18.22 -13.88
C ALA A 160 13.08 -19.02 -13.10
N SER A 161 13.62 -20.08 -13.71
CA SER A 161 14.69 -20.92 -13.15
C SER A 161 16.09 -20.55 -13.64
N ASP A 162 16.24 -19.49 -14.45
CA ASP A 162 17.53 -19.05 -14.98
C ASP A 162 18.48 -18.64 -13.84
N PRO A 163 19.61 -19.34 -13.65
CA PRO A 163 20.50 -19.10 -12.50
C PRO A 163 21.04 -17.68 -12.42
N ALA A 164 21.31 -17.04 -13.56
CA ALA A 164 21.84 -15.69 -13.60
C ALA A 164 20.77 -14.67 -13.17
N ILE A 165 19.54 -14.83 -13.68
CA ILE A 165 18.40 -13.99 -13.32
C ILE A 165 18.04 -14.17 -11.84
N LEU A 166 18.03 -15.42 -11.36
CA LEU A 166 17.79 -15.71 -9.95
C LEU A 166 18.84 -15.06 -9.04
N SER A 167 20.12 -15.10 -9.44
CA SER A 167 21.19 -14.44 -8.69
C SER A 167 20.99 -12.92 -8.66
N LEU A 168 20.70 -12.31 -9.82
CA LEU A 168 20.44 -10.87 -9.94
C LEU A 168 19.26 -10.43 -9.08
N CYS A 169 18.12 -11.12 -9.18
CA CYS A 169 16.94 -10.79 -8.38
C CYS A 169 17.20 -10.91 -6.88
N ARG A 170 18.01 -11.87 -6.43
CA ARG A 170 18.41 -11.98 -5.01
C ARG A 170 19.27 -10.79 -4.58
N SER A 171 20.22 -10.37 -5.41
CA SER A 171 21.09 -9.21 -5.12
C SER A 171 20.30 -7.91 -5.02
N HIS A 172 19.33 -7.70 -5.91
CA HIS A 172 18.49 -6.50 -5.92
C HIS A 172 17.23 -6.60 -5.04
N GLY A 173 16.96 -7.76 -4.45
CA GLY A 173 15.73 -7.98 -3.68
C GLY A 173 14.45 -7.99 -4.53
N TYR A 174 14.55 -8.23 -5.83
CA TYR A 174 13.40 -8.30 -6.74
C TYR A 174 12.56 -9.55 -6.49
N ARG A 175 11.24 -9.38 -6.62
CA ARG A 175 10.25 -10.45 -6.53
C ARG A 175 9.25 -10.31 -7.66
N VAL A 176 8.90 -11.45 -8.25
CA VAL A 176 7.91 -11.54 -9.32
C VAL A 176 6.80 -12.48 -8.85
N GLY A 177 5.59 -11.97 -8.65
CA GLY A 177 4.45 -12.76 -8.21
C GLY A 177 4.01 -13.77 -9.26
N VAL A 178 3.72 -13.27 -10.47
CA VAL A 178 3.31 -14.08 -11.63
C VAL A 178 4.15 -13.71 -12.84
N LEU A 179 4.71 -14.71 -13.52
CA LEU A 179 5.34 -14.58 -14.83
C LEU A 179 4.44 -15.23 -15.88
N THR A 180 3.92 -14.45 -16.82
CA THR A 180 2.97 -14.92 -17.84
C THR A 180 3.37 -14.48 -19.24
N GLU A 181 2.76 -15.06 -20.26
CA GLU A 181 2.92 -14.58 -21.62
C GLU A 181 2.08 -13.33 -21.92
N LEU A 182 2.56 -12.52 -22.85
CA LEU A 182 1.88 -11.41 -23.50
C LEU A 182 1.60 -11.80 -24.95
N LEU A 183 0.35 -11.71 -25.41
CA LEU A 183 0.00 -12.13 -26.77
C LEU A 183 0.25 -11.00 -27.80
N PRO A 184 0.80 -11.33 -28.99
CA PRO A 184 1.10 -10.36 -30.05
C PRO A 184 -0.05 -9.43 -30.46
N HIS A 185 -1.30 -9.90 -30.36
CA HIS A 185 -2.47 -9.14 -30.83
C HIS A 185 -3.08 -8.23 -29.76
N GLU A 186 -2.79 -8.46 -28.48
CA GLU A 186 -3.30 -7.62 -27.39
C GLU A 186 -2.52 -6.31 -27.30
N HIS A 187 -1.19 -6.41 -27.42
CA HIS A 187 -0.26 -5.29 -27.37
C HIS A 187 0.84 -5.44 -28.43
N PRO A 188 0.54 -5.10 -29.71
CA PRO A 188 1.44 -5.38 -30.83
C PRO A 188 2.80 -4.65 -30.74
N GLU A 189 2.83 -3.49 -30.10
CA GLU A 189 4.01 -2.66 -29.88
C GLU A 189 4.89 -3.11 -28.70
N LEU A 190 4.36 -3.94 -27.80
CA LEU A 190 5.06 -4.33 -26.57
C LEU A 190 5.74 -5.69 -26.73
N LEU A 191 6.91 -5.82 -26.11
CA LEU A 191 7.63 -7.08 -25.93
C LEU A 191 7.54 -7.61 -24.49
N GLY A 192 7.27 -6.73 -23.53
CA GLY A 192 7.09 -7.05 -22.13
C GLY A 192 6.27 -5.97 -21.44
N LEU A 193 5.74 -6.32 -20.27
CA LEU A 193 5.00 -5.41 -19.41
C LEU A 193 5.19 -5.81 -17.95
N ASN A 194 5.63 -4.87 -17.12
CA ASN A 194 5.66 -5.02 -15.66
C ASN A 194 4.47 -4.30 -15.01
N GLU A 195 3.60 -5.07 -14.38
CA GLU A 195 2.50 -4.57 -13.58
C GLU A 195 2.87 -4.51 -12.10
N ASN A 196 2.65 -3.33 -11.51
CA ASN A 196 2.77 -3.08 -10.07
C ASN A 196 4.12 -3.53 -9.47
N ARG A 197 5.23 -3.26 -10.16
CA ARG A 197 6.61 -3.51 -9.68
C ARG A 197 6.84 -4.97 -9.32
N GLY A 198 6.57 -5.85 -10.30
CA GLY A 198 6.81 -7.28 -10.16
C GLY A 198 5.64 -8.03 -9.52
N GLN A 199 4.45 -7.43 -9.37
CA GLN A 199 3.28 -8.24 -9.04
C GLN A 199 3.02 -9.25 -10.16
N ARG A 200 3.01 -8.77 -11.41
CA ARG A 200 2.88 -9.59 -12.61
C ARG A 200 3.79 -9.05 -13.70
N ILE A 201 4.57 -9.93 -14.34
CA ILE A 201 5.37 -9.59 -15.51
C ILE A 201 4.86 -10.43 -16.67
N LEU A 202 4.51 -9.74 -17.76
CA LEU A 202 4.05 -10.34 -19.00
C LEU A 202 5.17 -10.24 -20.02
N LEU A 203 5.48 -11.34 -20.72
CA LEU A 203 6.54 -11.37 -21.75
C LEU A 203 6.01 -11.93 -23.06
N ARG A 204 6.40 -11.30 -24.17
CA ARG A 204 6.12 -11.81 -25.51
C ARG A 204 7.07 -12.95 -25.85
N VAL A 205 6.67 -14.16 -25.48
CA VAL A 205 7.46 -15.38 -25.69
C VAL A 205 7.23 -16.01 -27.07
N ARG A 206 6.16 -15.62 -27.78
CA ARG A 206 5.84 -16.12 -29.14
C ARG A 206 6.39 -15.19 -30.23
N THR A 207 6.56 -15.73 -31.42
CA THR A 207 6.78 -14.95 -32.65
C THR A 207 5.55 -14.10 -32.99
N ASP A 208 5.72 -13.12 -33.88
CA ASP A 208 4.62 -12.22 -34.25
C ASP A 208 3.52 -12.94 -35.06
N ALA A 209 3.90 -13.98 -35.80
CA ALA A 209 2.98 -14.90 -36.47
C ALA A 209 2.39 -15.97 -35.52
N ALA A 210 2.81 -16.00 -34.25
CA ALA A 210 2.42 -16.98 -33.23
C ALA A 210 2.63 -18.45 -33.61
N ASP A 211 3.54 -18.71 -34.57
CA ASP A 211 3.89 -20.02 -35.10
C ASP A 211 5.12 -20.66 -34.40
N GLY A 212 5.80 -19.91 -33.53
CA GLY A 212 6.97 -20.37 -32.81
C GLY A 212 7.31 -19.54 -31.58
N MET A 213 8.43 -19.91 -30.94
CA MET A 213 8.95 -19.21 -29.76
C MET A 213 10.01 -18.18 -30.16
N ARG A 214 10.00 -17.05 -29.46
CA ARG A 214 11.02 -16.00 -29.60
C ARG A 214 12.37 -16.49 -29.08
N ASP A 215 13.46 -15.95 -29.63
CA ASP A 215 14.81 -16.23 -29.17
C ASP A 215 14.96 -15.99 -27.66
N TYR A 216 15.58 -16.96 -26.98
CA TYR A 216 15.72 -16.97 -25.52
C TYR A 216 16.58 -15.82 -25.01
N ALA A 217 17.70 -15.51 -25.70
CA ALA A 217 18.57 -14.42 -25.28
C ALA A 217 17.86 -13.07 -25.39
N THR A 218 17.07 -12.87 -26.44
CA THR A 218 16.25 -11.68 -26.64
C THR A 218 15.19 -11.55 -25.55
N THR A 219 14.43 -12.61 -25.26
CA THR A 219 13.41 -12.57 -24.20
C THR A 219 14.00 -12.37 -22.81
N ARG A 220 15.20 -12.91 -22.53
CA ARG A 220 15.93 -12.62 -21.28
C ARG A 220 16.24 -11.13 -21.14
N ARG A 221 16.70 -10.47 -22.19
CA ARG A 221 16.95 -9.02 -22.16
C ARG A 221 15.68 -8.22 -21.90
N VAL A 222 14.54 -8.66 -22.46
CA VAL A 222 13.23 -8.07 -22.17
C VAL A 222 12.85 -8.29 -20.71
N LEU A 223 13.05 -9.49 -20.16
CA LEU A 223 12.79 -9.73 -18.73
C LEU A 223 13.65 -8.83 -17.83
N LEU A 224 14.93 -8.61 -18.15
CA LEU A 224 15.77 -7.66 -17.40
C LEU A 224 15.26 -6.22 -17.50
N HIS A 225 14.80 -5.81 -18.68
CA HIS A 225 14.12 -4.53 -18.88
C HIS A 225 12.89 -4.42 -17.98
N GLU A 226 12.04 -5.46 -17.96
CA GLU A 226 10.86 -5.48 -17.09
C GLU A 226 11.23 -5.44 -15.61
N LEU A 227 12.29 -6.13 -15.19
CA LEU A 227 12.77 -6.09 -13.81
C LEU A 227 13.27 -4.70 -13.39
N ALA A 228 13.87 -3.93 -14.30
CA ALA A 228 14.28 -2.55 -14.02
C ALA A 228 13.09 -1.64 -13.65
N HIS A 229 11.89 -1.93 -14.16
CA HIS A 229 10.65 -1.21 -13.78
C HIS A 229 10.24 -1.42 -12.32
N ASN A 230 10.84 -2.38 -11.59
CA ASN A 230 10.65 -2.52 -10.15
C ASN A 230 11.19 -1.32 -9.38
N GLU A 231 12.30 -0.73 -9.83
CA GLU A 231 12.96 0.40 -9.17
C GLU A 231 12.58 1.74 -9.79
N VAL A 232 12.70 1.85 -11.12
CA VAL A 232 12.55 3.12 -11.83
C VAL A 232 11.30 3.08 -12.71
N ARG A 233 10.39 4.05 -12.52
CA ARG A 233 9.21 4.22 -13.39
C ARG A 233 9.50 5.15 -14.55
N GLY A 234 8.82 4.91 -15.67
CA GLY A 234 8.58 5.92 -16.69
C GLY A 234 7.78 7.09 -16.12
N PHE A 235 8.16 8.33 -16.43
CA PHE A 235 7.29 9.48 -16.23
C PHE A 235 6.37 9.60 -17.44
N ALA A 236 5.07 9.79 -17.19
CA ALA A 236 4.02 9.83 -18.22
C ALA A 236 4.16 10.96 -19.26
N ASP A 237 5.15 11.84 -19.11
CA ASP A 237 5.27 13.11 -19.85
C ASP A 237 6.47 13.14 -20.82
N GLN A 238 7.10 11.99 -21.10
CA GLN A 238 8.25 11.91 -22.01
C GLN A 238 7.95 10.98 -23.20
N ILE A 239 8.21 11.50 -24.40
CA ILE A 239 7.88 10.91 -25.72
C ILE A 239 8.48 9.50 -25.93
N ASP A 240 9.51 9.12 -25.17
CA ASP A 240 10.15 7.78 -25.20
C ASP A 240 9.90 6.92 -23.95
N GLY A 241 9.02 7.35 -23.04
CA GLY A 241 8.53 6.60 -21.87
C GLY A 241 9.53 6.24 -20.77
N HIS A 242 10.85 6.31 -21.00
CA HIS A 242 11.88 5.84 -20.08
C HIS A 242 12.90 6.94 -19.70
N PRO A 243 13.04 7.28 -18.40
CA PRO A 243 14.02 8.27 -17.96
C PRO A 243 15.46 7.75 -18.15
N PRO A 244 16.48 8.65 -18.21
CA PRO A 244 17.89 8.24 -18.31
C PRO A 244 18.31 7.23 -17.23
N ALA A 245 17.82 7.41 -16.00
CA ALA A 245 18.07 6.48 -14.89
C ALA A 245 17.62 5.05 -15.20
N PHE A 246 16.49 4.89 -15.89
CA PHE A 246 16.02 3.57 -16.33
C PHE A 246 16.97 2.94 -17.34
N LYS A 247 17.43 3.71 -18.34
CA LYS A 247 18.35 3.21 -19.36
C LYS A 247 19.68 2.76 -18.75
N ILE A 248 20.17 3.51 -17.75
CA ILE A 248 21.38 3.16 -16.98
C ILE A 248 21.17 1.86 -16.20
N LEU A 249 20.08 1.76 -15.43
CA LEU A 249 19.78 0.55 -14.65
C LEU A 249 19.64 -0.68 -15.55
N ASN A 250 18.86 -0.58 -16.63
CA ASN A 250 18.70 -1.70 -17.57
C ASN A 250 20.05 -2.16 -18.16
N SER A 251 20.92 -1.21 -18.53
CA SER A 251 22.28 -1.52 -19.00
C SER A 251 23.10 -2.24 -17.92
N GLN A 252 23.04 -1.75 -16.68
CA GLN A 252 23.72 -2.36 -15.53
C GLN A 252 23.23 -3.80 -15.29
N LEU A 253 21.91 -4.05 -15.24
CA LEU A 253 21.36 -5.38 -15.04
C LEU A 253 21.83 -6.37 -16.12
N ASN A 254 21.90 -5.92 -17.38
CA ASN A 254 22.44 -6.72 -18.47
C ASN A 254 23.93 -7.04 -18.28
N GLN A 255 24.74 -6.07 -17.84
CA GLN A 255 26.17 -6.29 -17.56
C GLN A 255 26.39 -7.25 -16.39
N GLU A 256 25.57 -7.18 -15.35
CA GLU A 256 25.67 -8.07 -14.19
C GLU A 256 25.37 -9.52 -14.55
N VAL A 257 24.36 -9.78 -15.38
CA VAL A 257 24.08 -11.13 -15.90
C VAL A 257 25.26 -11.65 -16.71
N LEU A 258 25.82 -10.85 -17.62
CA LEU A 258 26.99 -11.24 -18.41
C LEU A 258 28.21 -11.52 -17.53
N ALA A 259 28.46 -10.69 -16.52
CA ALA A 259 29.56 -10.88 -15.58
C ALA A 259 29.38 -12.15 -14.76
N TRP A 260 28.16 -12.46 -14.33
CA TRP A 260 27.81 -13.69 -13.63
C TRP A 260 28.09 -14.92 -14.51
N GLU A 261 27.66 -14.90 -15.76
CA GLU A 261 27.89 -15.98 -16.72
C GLU A 261 29.40 -16.21 -16.97
N GLN A 262 30.17 -15.14 -17.16
CA GLN A 262 31.63 -15.22 -17.31
C GLN A 262 32.33 -15.74 -16.05
N ALA A 263 31.83 -15.39 -14.85
CA ALA A 263 32.36 -15.89 -13.59
C ALA A 263 32.09 -17.40 -13.43
N GLN A 264 30.89 -17.86 -13.79
CA GLN A 264 30.57 -19.29 -13.78
C GLN A 264 31.42 -20.07 -14.77
N ALA A 265 31.56 -19.59 -16.01
CA ALA A 265 32.39 -20.24 -17.03
C ALA A 265 33.86 -20.36 -16.58
N ARG A 266 34.42 -19.31 -15.98
CA ARG A 266 35.79 -19.35 -15.43
C ARG A 266 35.91 -20.31 -14.24
N GLY A 267 34.94 -20.32 -13.33
CA GLY A 267 34.92 -21.23 -12.18
C GLY A 267 34.86 -22.71 -12.58
N THR A 268 34.16 -23.04 -13.67
CA THR A 268 34.10 -24.40 -14.22
C THR A 268 35.42 -24.87 -14.85
N HIS A 269 36.29 -23.96 -15.27
CA HIS A 269 37.59 -24.30 -15.89
C HIS A 269 38.75 -24.52 -14.90
N VAL A 270 38.53 -24.32 -13.59
CA VAL A 270 39.60 -24.43 -12.56
C VAL A 270 39.64 -25.81 -11.87
N LEU A 271 38.71 -26.71 -12.19
CA LEU A 271 38.71 -28.09 -11.71
C LEU A 271 39.20 -29.03 -12.83
N SER A 272 40.51 -29.14 -12.99
CA SER A 272 41.19 -30.16 -13.82
C SER A 272 42.53 -30.51 -13.20
#